data_AF-A0A7X9EDC0-F1
#
_entry.id   AF-A0A7X9EDC0-F1
#
_cell.length_a   1.000
_cell.length_b   1.000
_cell.length_c   1.000
_cell.angle_alpha   90.00
_cell.angle_beta   90.00
_cell.angle_gamma   90.00
#
_symmetry.space_group_name_H-M   'P 1'
#
loop_
_entity.id
_entity.type
_entity.pdbx_description
1 polymer ?
#
loop_
_entity_poly.entity_id
_entity_poly.type
_entity_poly.pdbx_seq_one_letter_code
_entity_poly.pdbx_strand_id
1 'polypeptide(L)'
;MHNCENVLIENCFLRTFDDSICIKGFDCYYEGDVEKAVQAAMYRNGKSYDVFKNVLVRNCTIWNDWGKCLEIGAETRAEEISDITFENCNIIHVTGAVLDCMNVDYADVHDVCYRDINVEYDDVIPQPIIQRNDEHVYEQKDLQYTPPVINVEVVYHHEYSAGGKRRGKNRKILFERIHLWGKQRPIFKFSSYDAEHATKDITIREFYYNGKLLTKEDAFELKVGEFCENIRIE
;
A
#
# COMPACT_ATOMS: atom_id res chain seq x y z
N MET A 1 7.12 7.99 -6.02
CA MET A 1 8.02 9.05 -5.49
C MET A 1 9.05 8.36 -4.60
N HIS A 2 10.31 8.80 -4.58
CA HIS A 2 11.35 8.13 -3.79
C HIS A 2 12.02 9.09 -2.79
N ASN A 3 12.06 8.71 -1.51
CA ASN A 3 12.72 9.43 -0.42
C ASN A 3 12.50 10.96 -0.44
N CYS A 4 11.23 11.38 -0.53
CA CYS A 4 10.88 12.79 -0.60
C CYS A 4 10.51 13.33 0.79
N GLU A 5 10.64 14.64 0.96
CA GLU A 5 10.19 15.34 2.16
C GLU A 5 9.30 16.53 1.79
N ASN A 6 8.26 16.79 2.59
CA ASN A 6 7.36 17.93 2.42
C ASN A 6 6.62 17.91 1.08
N VAL A 7 5.86 16.85 0.85
CA VAL A 7 5.14 16.62 -0.41
C VAL A 7 3.67 16.96 -0.24
N LEU A 8 3.13 17.72 -1.20
CA LEU A 8 1.70 17.98 -1.34
C LEU A 8 1.22 17.55 -2.73
N ILE A 9 0.23 16.65 -2.76
CA ILE A 9 -0.51 16.30 -3.98
C ILE A 9 -1.97 16.65 -3.73
N GLU A 10 -2.55 17.56 -4.52
CA GLU A 10 -3.94 17.95 -4.31
C GLU A 10 -4.70 18.25 -5.59
N ASN A 11 -6.03 18.04 -5.56
CA ASN A 11 -6.96 18.43 -6.61
C ASN A 11 -6.63 17.80 -7.98
N CYS A 12 -6.26 16.52 -7.97
CA CYS A 12 -5.85 15.80 -9.16
C CYS A 12 -6.88 14.75 -9.60
N PHE A 13 -6.98 14.52 -10.90
CA PHE A 13 -7.54 13.30 -11.47
C PHE A 13 -6.38 12.44 -11.97
N LEU A 14 -6.27 11.21 -11.46
CA LEU A 14 -5.23 10.26 -11.82
C LEU A 14 -5.87 9.07 -12.51
N ARG A 15 -5.42 8.79 -13.73
CA ARG A 15 -5.68 7.52 -14.41
C ARG A 15 -4.36 6.86 -14.71
N THR A 16 -4.09 5.74 -14.06
CA THR A 16 -2.83 5.01 -14.20
C THR A 16 -3.08 3.55 -14.49
N PHE A 17 -2.12 2.95 -15.20
CA PHE A 17 -2.08 1.50 -15.34
C PHE A 17 -1.54 0.90 -14.04
N ASP A 18 -0.30 1.22 -13.69
CA ASP A 18 0.33 0.78 -12.44
C ASP A 18 -0.06 1.66 -11.24
N ASP A 19 0.65 1.55 -10.12
CA ASP A 19 0.38 2.26 -8.87
C ASP A 19 0.11 3.77 -9.07
N SER A 20 -0.98 4.29 -8.50
CA SER A 20 -1.45 5.66 -8.76
C SER A 20 -0.65 6.70 -7.97
N ILE A 21 -0.66 6.59 -6.64
CA ILE A 21 0.18 7.40 -5.76
C ILE A 21 0.97 6.45 -4.87
N CYS A 22 2.27 6.39 -5.15
CA CYS A 22 3.15 5.43 -4.51
C CYS A 22 4.32 6.14 -3.81
N ILE A 23 4.43 5.92 -2.50
CA ILE A 23 5.50 6.41 -1.62
C ILE A 23 6.53 5.30 -1.48
N LYS A 24 7.73 5.51 -2.02
CA LYS A 24 8.78 4.49 -2.10
C LYS A 24 10.07 4.97 -1.44
N GLY A 25 10.87 4.06 -0.94
CA GLY A 25 12.32 4.22 -0.77
C GLY A 25 13.04 3.99 -2.10
N PHE A 26 14.28 4.46 -2.20
CA PHE A 26 15.07 4.39 -3.41
C PHE A 26 15.53 2.96 -3.65
N ASP A 27 15.06 2.36 -4.72
CA ASP A 27 15.61 1.09 -5.17
C ASP A 27 16.79 1.32 -6.10
N CYS A 28 17.79 0.47 -5.94
CA CYS A 28 18.92 0.41 -6.82
C CYS A 28 19.27 -1.04 -7.13
N TYR A 29 19.08 -1.38 -8.40
CA TYR A 29 19.51 -2.63 -8.99
C TYR A 29 21.02 -2.60 -9.25
N TYR A 30 21.82 -2.66 -8.19
CA TYR A 30 23.27 -2.71 -8.31
C TYR A 30 23.76 -4.17 -8.40
N GLU A 31 24.63 -4.43 -9.37
CA GLU A 31 25.51 -5.60 -9.31
C GLU A 31 26.56 -5.40 -8.20
N GLY A 32 26.77 -6.41 -7.36
CA GLY A 32 27.76 -6.38 -6.29
C GLY A 32 27.18 -6.14 -4.89
N ASP A 33 27.88 -5.36 -4.07
CA ASP A 33 27.50 -5.09 -2.67
C ASP A 33 26.40 -4.01 -2.61
N VAL A 34 25.14 -4.47 -2.60
CA VAL A 34 23.95 -3.61 -2.61
C VAL A 34 23.91 -2.69 -1.39
N GLU A 35 24.25 -3.17 -0.19
CA GLU A 35 24.23 -2.35 1.03
C GLU A 35 25.22 -1.19 0.92
N LYS A 36 26.45 -1.45 0.42
CA LYS A 36 27.43 -0.39 0.17
C LYS A 36 26.93 0.62 -0.86
N ALA A 37 26.24 0.16 -1.89
CA ALA A 37 25.77 1.01 -2.97
C ALA A 37 24.55 1.85 -2.56
N VAL A 38 23.61 1.27 -1.80
CA VAL A 38 22.53 2.00 -1.10
C VAL A 38 23.14 3.05 -0.17
N GLN A 39 24.13 2.69 0.66
CA GLN A 39 24.79 3.63 1.56
C GLN A 39 25.42 4.81 0.79
N ALA A 40 26.12 4.53 -0.32
CA ALA A 40 26.72 5.59 -1.15
C ALA A 40 25.67 6.48 -1.83
N ALA A 41 24.51 5.91 -2.20
CA ALA A 41 23.41 6.66 -2.79
C ALA A 41 22.70 7.53 -1.73
N MET A 42 22.40 6.98 -0.55
CA MET A 42 21.66 7.63 0.53
C MET A 42 22.48 8.68 1.28
N TYR A 43 23.79 8.46 1.43
CA TYR A 43 24.66 9.32 2.24
C TYR A 43 25.72 9.98 1.36
N ARG A 44 25.35 11.08 0.71
CA ARG A 44 26.21 11.80 -0.24
C ARG A 44 26.22 13.29 0.00
N ASN A 45 27.36 13.93 -0.29
CA ASN A 45 27.56 15.39 -0.17
C ASN A 45 27.18 15.95 1.21
N GLY A 46 27.44 15.18 2.28
CA GLY A 46 27.12 15.58 3.66
C GLY A 46 25.63 15.61 4.00
N LYS A 47 24.77 14.96 3.19
CA LYS A 47 23.33 14.86 3.41
C LYS A 47 22.89 13.39 3.45
N SER A 48 21.82 13.12 4.21
CA SER A 48 21.09 11.86 4.17
C SER A 48 19.84 12.02 3.31
N TYR A 49 19.55 11.03 2.49
CA TYR A 49 18.32 10.89 1.71
C TYR A 49 17.57 9.61 2.11
N ASP A 50 17.84 9.05 3.28
CA ASP A 50 17.34 7.74 3.70
C ASP A 50 15.99 7.85 4.42
N VAL A 51 15.17 8.85 4.08
CA VAL A 51 13.86 9.09 4.72
C VAL A 51 12.81 9.48 3.69
N PHE A 52 11.54 9.21 3.98
CA PHE A 52 10.40 9.79 3.29
C PHE A 52 9.40 10.30 4.32
N LYS A 53 9.17 11.61 4.40
CA LYS A 53 8.28 12.13 5.43
C LYS A 53 7.49 13.38 5.08
N ASN A 54 6.46 13.64 5.86
CA ASN A 54 5.60 14.81 5.76
C ASN A 54 4.94 14.91 4.37
N VAL A 55 3.97 14.03 4.15
CA VAL A 55 3.22 13.93 2.90
C VAL A 55 1.74 14.17 3.14
N LEU A 56 1.16 15.05 2.36
CA LEU A 56 -0.29 15.23 2.28
C LEU A 56 -0.76 15.00 0.86
N VAL A 57 -1.61 13.99 0.69
CA VAL A 57 -2.37 13.73 -0.52
C VAL A 57 -3.83 14.04 -0.23
N ARG A 58 -4.46 14.94 -0.98
CA ARG A 58 -5.88 15.25 -0.75
C ARG A 58 -6.69 15.61 -1.97
N ASN A 59 -8.01 15.46 -1.88
CA ASN A 59 -8.95 15.90 -2.91
C ASN A 59 -8.64 15.29 -4.29
N CYS A 60 -8.26 14.02 -4.34
CA CYS A 60 -7.89 13.35 -5.59
C CYS A 60 -8.98 12.36 -6.03
N THR A 61 -9.20 12.26 -7.34
CA THR A 61 -10.00 11.19 -7.95
C THR A 61 -9.08 10.23 -8.69
N ILE A 62 -9.21 8.94 -8.44
CA ILE A 62 -8.27 7.90 -8.89
C ILE A 62 -9.00 6.81 -9.66
N TRP A 63 -8.50 6.50 -10.85
CA TRP A 63 -8.86 5.36 -11.68
C TRP A 63 -7.61 4.50 -11.88
N ASN A 64 -7.61 3.25 -11.40
CA ASN A 64 -6.44 2.39 -11.48
C ASN A 64 -6.74 1.08 -12.23
N ASP A 65 -6.05 0.84 -13.34
CA ASP A 65 -6.32 -0.29 -14.25
C ASP A 65 -5.53 -1.57 -13.91
N TRP A 66 -4.49 -1.51 -13.06
CA TRP A 66 -3.67 -2.68 -12.69
C TRP A 66 -3.14 -2.67 -11.24
N GLY A 67 -2.33 -1.66 -10.90
CA GLY A 67 -1.55 -1.59 -9.65
C GLY A 67 -2.37 -1.28 -8.39
N LYS A 68 -1.82 -0.44 -7.52
CA LYS A 68 -2.45 0.00 -6.28
C LYS A 68 -2.86 1.47 -6.33
N CYS A 69 -3.87 1.86 -5.54
CA CYS A 69 -4.36 3.24 -5.59
C CYS A 69 -3.54 4.18 -4.71
N LEU A 70 -3.59 3.98 -3.40
CA LEU A 70 -2.89 4.79 -2.41
C LEU A 70 -1.95 3.89 -1.63
N GLU A 71 -0.64 4.07 -1.82
CA GLU A 71 0.32 3.05 -1.44
C GLU A 71 1.58 3.61 -0.77
N ILE A 72 2.02 2.91 0.28
CA ILE A 72 3.44 2.81 0.65
C ILE A 72 4.03 1.61 -0.10
N GLY A 73 4.87 1.89 -1.10
CA GLY A 73 5.22 0.98 -2.18
C GLY A 73 6.22 -0.08 -1.83
N ALA A 74 6.28 -1.12 -2.65
CA ALA A 74 7.16 -2.28 -2.45
C ALA A 74 8.59 -1.87 -2.09
N GLU A 75 9.22 -1.03 -2.91
CA GLU A 75 10.56 -0.52 -2.70
C GLU A 75 10.58 0.41 -1.47
N THR A 76 11.08 -0.05 -0.32
CA THR A 76 11.06 0.69 0.96
C THR A 76 12.45 0.87 1.56
N ARG A 77 13.46 1.08 0.72
CA ARG A 77 14.82 1.45 1.15
C ARG A 77 14.87 2.90 1.62
N ALA A 78 14.48 3.05 2.88
CA ALA A 78 14.52 4.25 3.69
C ALA A 78 14.66 3.77 5.15
N GLU A 79 15.40 4.46 6.02
CA GLU A 79 15.38 4.16 7.46
C GLU A 79 13.98 4.41 8.03
N GLU A 80 13.32 5.46 7.56
CA GLU A 80 12.02 5.90 8.07
C GLU A 80 11.09 6.37 6.94
N ILE A 81 9.85 5.89 6.95
CA ILE A 81 8.76 6.42 6.13
C ILE A 81 7.64 6.83 7.10
N SER A 82 7.42 8.14 7.27
CA SER A 82 6.55 8.61 8.34
C SER A 82 5.78 9.89 8.03
N ASP A 83 4.76 10.21 8.84
CA ASP A 83 3.94 11.41 8.71
C ASP A 83 3.27 11.52 7.33
N ILE A 84 2.52 10.48 6.97
CA ILE A 84 1.85 10.36 5.67
C ILE A 84 0.34 10.45 5.87
N THR A 85 -0.32 11.36 5.16
CA THR A 85 -1.79 11.47 5.17
C THR A 85 -2.34 11.43 3.75
N PHE A 86 -3.26 10.49 3.52
CA PHE A 86 -4.16 10.48 2.38
C PHE A 86 -5.56 10.87 2.88
N GLU A 87 -6.13 11.96 2.35
CA GLU A 87 -7.36 12.55 2.87
C GLU A 87 -8.34 12.94 1.75
N ASN A 88 -9.63 12.64 1.90
CA ASN A 88 -10.67 13.12 0.98
C ASN A 88 -10.40 12.72 -0.49
N CYS A 89 -10.17 11.42 -0.73
CA CYS A 89 -9.95 10.89 -2.08
C CYS A 89 -11.11 10.00 -2.53
N ASN A 90 -11.40 10.01 -3.84
CA ASN A 90 -12.39 9.17 -4.47
C ASN A 90 -11.71 8.19 -5.42
N ILE A 91 -11.81 6.90 -5.15
CA ILE A 91 -11.26 5.83 -5.97
C ILE A 91 -12.43 5.20 -6.72
N ILE A 92 -12.45 5.38 -8.04
CA ILE A 92 -13.63 5.09 -8.88
C ILE A 92 -13.47 3.88 -9.82
N HIS A 93 -12.29 3.26 -9.82
CA HIS A 93 -12.01 2.03 -10.56
C HIS A 93 -10.77 1.35 -9.97
N VAL A 94 -10.83 0.03 -9.73
CA VAL A 94 -9.73 -0.75 -9.13
C VAL A 94 -9.65 -2.17 -9.66
N THR A 95 -8.42 -2.69 -9.76
CA THR A 95 -8.13 -4.10 -10.05
C THR A 95 -7.19 -4.75 -9.04
N GLY A 96 -6.45 -3.95 -8.27
CA GLY A 96 -5.50 -4.39 -7.25
C GLY A 96 -5.83 -3.85 -5.85
N ALA A 97 -4.90 -4.04 -4.91
CA ALA A 97 -5.08 -3.56 -3.54
C ALA A 97 -5.28 -2.04 -3.49
N VAL A 98 -6.26 -1.58 -2.71
CA VAL A 98 -6.71 -0.18 -2.79
C VAL A 98 -5.90 0.74 -1.89
N LEU A 99 -5.92 0.48 -0.58
CA LEU A 99 -5.18 1.22 0.43
C LEU A 99 -4.07 0.30 0.95
N ASP A 100 -2.85 0.58 0.56
CA ASP A 100 -1.76 -0.39 0.64
C ASP A 100 -0.53 0.11 1.39
N CYS A 101 0.12 -0.82 2.08
CA CYS A 101 1.44 -0.63 2.65
C CYS A 101 2.23 -1.92 2.50
N MET A 102 2.97 -2.05 1.40
CA MET A 102 3.79 -3.21 1.07
C MET A 102 5.26 -2.93 1.39
N ASN A 103 5.68 -3.17 2.62
CA ASN A 103 7.05 -2.91 3.06
C ASN A 103 7.96 -4.12 2.81
N VAL A 104 8.79 -4.07 1.76
CA VAL A 104 9.62 -5.24 1.37
C VAL A 104 11.11 -5.13 1.71
N ASP A 105 11.56 -3.92 2.03
CA ASP A 105 12.93 -3.63 2.48
C ASP A 105 12.91 -3.26 3.97
N TYR A 106 13.53 -2.15 4.38
CA TYR A 106 13.98 -1.93 5.76
C TYR A 106 13.37 -0.74 6.49
N ALA A 107 12.38 -0.06 5.89
CA ALA A 107 11.74 1.08 6.52
C ALA A 107 11.00 0.74 7.82
N ASP A 108 11.19 1.57 8.85
CA ASP A 108 10.18 1.76 9.89
C ASP A 108 9.08 2.65 9.32
N VAL A 109 7.97 2.04 8.87
CA VAL A 109 6.82 2.75 8.33
C VAL A 109 5.86 3.07 9.47
N HIS A 110 5.60 4.35 9.73
CA HIS A 110 4.70 4.72 10.83
C HIS A 110 4.03 6.08 10.76
N ASP A 111 2.97 6.26 11.57
CA ASP A 111 2.19 7.49 11.62
C ASP A 111 1.60 7.81 10.23
N VAL A 112 0.94 6.79 9.65
CA VAL A 112 0.28 6.83 8.35
C VAL A 112 -1.23 6.88 8.55
N CYS A 113 -1.92 7.80 7.87
CA CYS A 113 -3.36 7.97 7.97
C CYS A 113 -4.02 7.96 6.59
N TYR A 114 -4.98 7.06 6.40
CA TYR A 114 -5.93 7.06 5.31
C TYR A 114 -7.28 7.52 5.88
N ARG A 115 -7.81 8.65 5.40
CA ARG A 115 -9.01 9.24 6.00
C ARG A 115 -9.97 9.82 4.97
N ASP A 116 -11.27 9.67 5.21
CA ASP A 116 -12.31 10.22 4.33
C ASP A 116 -12.13 9.72 2.88
N ILE A 117 -12.01 8.40 2.71
CA ILE A 117 -11.75 7.80 1.40
C ILE A 117 -13.00 7.08 0.90
N ASN A 118 -13.42 7.44 -0.31
CA ASN A 118 -14.50 6.77 -1.02
C ASN A 118 -13.91 5.79 -2.03
N VAL A 119 -14.41 4.56 -2.04
CA VAL A 119 -13.96 3.48 -2.93
C VAL A 119 -15.18 2.87 -3.61
N GLU A 120 -15.22 2.92 -4.93
CA GLU A 120 -16.23 2.27 -5.75
C GLU A 120 -15.59 1.07 -6.46
N TYR A 121 -16.11 -0.11 -6.16
CA TYR A 121 -15.80 -1.32 -6.89
C TYR A 121 -16.71 -1.46 -8.09
N ASP A 122 -16.14 -1.85 -9.22
CA ASP A 122 -16.93 -2.24 -10.38
C ASP A 122 -17.80 -3.46 -10.05
N ASP A 123 -18.96 -3.53 -10.71
CA ASP A 123 -19.81 -4.72 -10.65
C ASP A 123 -19.07 -5.97 -11.11
N VAL A 124 -18.05 -5.85 -11.97
CA VAL A 124 -17.27 -6.98 -12.46
C VAL A 124 -15.81 -6.59 -12.39
N ILE A 125 -15.04 -7.31 -11.57
CA ILE A 125 -13.59 -7.09 -11.46
C ILE A 125 -12.88 -8.35 -11.98
N PRO A 126 -12.07 -8.21 -13.04
CA PRO A 126 -11.17 -9.26 -13.47
C PRO A 126 -10.18 -9.71 -12.42
N GLN A 127 -9.84 -10.99 -12.44
CA GLN A 127 -8.53 -11.38 -11.90
C GLN A 127 -7.42 -10.77 -12.78
N PRO A 128 -6.47 -10.02 -12.22
CA PRO A 128 -5.31 -9.53 -12.97
C PRO A 128 -4.43 -10.70 -13.46
N ILE A 129 -4.00 -10.68 -14.73
CA ILE A 129 -3.13 -11.71 -15.32
C ILE A 129 -2.00 -11.05 -16.10
N ILE A 130 -0.75 -11.39 -15.77
CA ILE A 130 0.43 -10.86 -16.47
C ILE A 130 0.50 -11.48 -17.87
N GLN A 131 0.49 -10.63 -18.89
CA GLN A 131 0.78 -11.03 -20.26
C GLN A 131 2.26 -11.43 -20.35
N ARG A 132 2.56 -12.64 -20.85
CA ARG A 132 3.92 -13.22 -20.81
C ARG A 132 4.68 -13.00 -22.11
N ASN A 133 3.97 -12.80 -23.21
CA ASN A 133 4.46 -12.49 -24.55
C ASN A 133 3.31 -11.91 -25.38
N ASP A 134 3.64 -11.39 -26.55
CA ASP A 134 2.70 -10.71 -27.45
C ASP A 134 1.59 -11.66 -27.95
N GLU A 135 1.87 -12.96 -28.05
CA GLU A 135 0.92 -13.98 -28.47
C GLU A 135 -0.03 -14.44 -27.36
N HIS A 136 0.21 -14.06 -26.09
CA HIS A 136 -0.61 -14.49 -24.97
C HIS A 136 -1.99 -13.83 -25.06
N VAL A 137 -3.01 -14.63 -25.40
CA VAL A 137 -4.41 -14.21 -25.41
C VAL A 137 -4.92 -14.09 -23.97
N TYR A 138 -5.51 -12.95 -23.65
CA TYR A 138 -6.12 -12.72 -22.34
C TYR A 138 -7.44 -13.52 -22.22
N GLU A 139 -7.39 -14.66 -21.53
CA GLU A 139 -8.55 -15.51 -21.22
C GLU A 139 -9.03 -15.29 -19.78
N GLN A 140 -9.94 -14.34 -19.58
CA GLN A 140 -10.45 -14.02 -18.25
C GLN A 140 -11.60 -14.96 -17.85
N LYS A 141 -11.31 -15.87 -16.92
CA LYS A 141 -12.29 -16.89 -16.45
C LYS A 141 -12.94 -16.52 -15.12
N ASP A 142 -12.25 -15.75 -14.29
CA ASP A 142 -12.81 -15.19 -13.06
C ASP A 142 -13.16 -13.71 -13.24
N LEU A 143 -14.46 -13.44 -13.16
CA LEU A 143 -15.06 -12.11 -13.27
C LEU A 143 -15.51 -11.57 -11.89
N GLN A 144 -15.24 -12.32 -10.83
CA GLN A 144 -15.70 -12.06 -9.47
C GLN A 144 -14.52 -11.88 -8.53
N TYR A 145 -13.35 -11.55 -9.07
CA TYR A 145 -12.17 -11.24 -8.27
C TYR A 145 -12.49 -10.10 -7.31
N THR A 146 -11.93 -10.18 -6.11
CA THR A 146 -12.14 -9.18 -5.06
C THR A 146 -10.77 -8.72 -4.58
N PRO A 147 -10.32 -7.52 -4.96
CA PRO A 147 -9.09 -6.97 -4.40
C PRO A 147 -9.27 -6.64 -2.91
N PRO A 148 -8.20 -6.73 -2.11
CA PRO A 148 -8.24 -6.21 -0.76
C PRO A 148 -8.38 -4.69 -0.77
N VAL A 149 -9.35 -4.19 -0.02
CA VAL A 149 -9.49 -2.73 0.16
C VAL A 149 -8.40 -2.20 1.08
N ILE A 150 -7.95 -3.00 2.05
CA ILE A 150 -6.80 -2.71 2.92
C ILE A 150 -5.82 -3.87 2.86
N ASN A 151 -4.56 -3.59 2.53
CA ASN A 151 -3.46 -4.55 2.60
C ASN A 151 -2.25 -3.90 3.25
N VAL A 152 -1.75 -4.48 4.34
CA VAL A 152 -0.55 -4.01 5.04
C VAL A 152 0.36 -5.21 5.30
N GLU A 153 1.56 -5.17 4.76
CA GLU A 153 2.48 -6.29 4.85
C GLU A 153 3.92 -5.86 5.05
N VAL A 154 4.63 -6.64 5.87
CA VAL A 154 6.09 -6.70 5.88
C VAL A 154 6.46 -8.05 5.29
N VAL A 155 7.17 -8.08 4.17
CA VAL A 155 7.35 -9.33 3.41
C VAL A 155 8.69 -9.37 2.68
N TYR A 156 9.22 -10.56 2.43
CA TYR A 156 10.30 -10.73 1.45
C TYR A 156 9.69 -10.79 0.05
N HIS A 157 10.13 -9.91 -0.85
CA HIS A 157 9.80 -10.02 -2.28
C HIS A 157 11.06 -10.29 -3.09
N HIS A 158 11.07 -11.37 -3.86
CA HIS A 158 12.26 -11.82 -4.61
C HIS A 158 12.83 -10.77 -5.58
N GLU A 159 11.97 -9.94 -6.18
CA GLU A 159 12.36 -8.90 -7.13
C GLU A 159 12.81 -7.60 -6.43
N TYR A 160 12.05 -7.15 -5.43
CA TYR A 160 12.25 -5.82 -4.81
C TYR A 160 13.22 -5.87 -3.63
N SER A 161 13.30 -7.00 -2.94
CA SER A 161 14.30 -7.21 -1.90
C SER A 161 15.66 -7.68 -2.44
N ALA A 162 15.88 -7.65 -3.76
CA ALA A 162 17.06 -8.22 -4.38
C ALA A 162 18.37 -7.61 -3.82
N GLY A 163 19.25 -8.47 -3.33
CA GLY A 163 20.55 -8.10 -2.76
C GLY A 163 20.52 -7.51 -1.34
N GLY A 164 19.35 -7.10 -0.83
CA GLY A 164 19.18 -6.61 0.54
C GLY A 164 18.74 -7.73 1.50
N LYS A 165 19.20 -7.68 2.75
CA LYS A 165 18.81 -8.65 3.81
C LYS A 165 18.00 -8.04 4.94
N ARG A 166 17.98 -6.71 5.03
CA ARG A 166 17.31 -5.96 6.10
C ARG A 166 15.79 -6.02 5.91
N ARG A 167 15.05 -6.01 7.02
CA ARG A 167 13.58 -5.96 7.01
C ARG A 167 13.06 -4.82 7.88
N GLY A 168 11.94 -4.26 7.44
CA GLY A 168 11.28 -3.12 8.05
C GLY A 168 10.19 -3.55 9.01
N LYS A 169 9.34 -2.60 9.39
CA LYS A 169 8.15 -2.82 10.22
C LYS A 169 7.09 -1.80 9.85
N ASN A 170 5.84 -2.15 10.09
CA ASN A 170 4.70 -1.26 9.88
C ASN A 170 4.03 -1.04 11.24
N ARG A 171 3.89 0.21 11.67
CA ARG A 171 3.22 0.52 12.95
C ARG A 171 2.43 1.81 12.92
N LYS A 172 1.37 1.90 13.75
CA LYS A 172 0.55 3.13 13.88
C LYS A 172 -0.03 3.59 12.52
N ILE A 173 -0.76 2.69 11.87
CA ILE A 173 -1.47 3.01 10.64
C ILE A 173 -2.96 3.11 10.96
N LEU A 174 -3.56 4.23 10.61
CA LEU A 174 -4.98 4.51 10.81
C LEU A 174 -5.71 4.53 9.47
N PHE A 175 -6.78 3.74 9.38
CA PHE A 175 -7.81 3.85 8.35
C PHE A 175 -9.07 4.37 9.02
N GLU A 176 -9.54 5.55 8.64
CA GLU A 176 -10.67 6.22 9.30
C GLU A 176 -11.68 6.74 8.27
N ARG A 177 -12.98 6.48 8.50
CA ARG A 177 -14.06 6.97 7.61
C ARG A 177 -13.80 6.56 6.16
N ILE A 178 -13.67 5.25 5.98
CA ILE A 178 -13.51 4.63 4.67
C ILE A 178 -14.88 4.15 4.21
N HIS A 179 -15.29 4.54 3.01
CA HIS A 179 -16.57 4.16 2.43
C HIS A 179 -16.32 3.30 1.20
N LEU A 180 -16.76 2.04 1.25
CA LEU A 180 -16.68 1.10 0.14
C LEU A 180 -18.09 0.83 -0.42
N TRP A 181 -18.26 1.02 -1.72
CA TRP A 181 -19.45 0.63 -2.47
C TRP A 181 -19.12 -0.48 -3.46
N GLY A 182 -20.01 -1.44 -3.58
CA GLY A 182 -19.85 -2.56 -4.49
C GLY A 182 -20.53 -3.82 -3.97
N LYS A 183 -20.54 -4.86 -4.80
CA LYS A 183 -21.13 -6.16 -4.44
C LYS A 183 -20.11 -7.10 -3.78
N GLN A 184 -18.82 -6.85 -3.97
CA GLN A 184 -17.75 -7.70 -3.48
C GLN A 184 -17.56 -7.49 -1.98
N ARG A 185 -17.27 -8.58 -1.29
CA ARG A 185 -17.04 -8.58 0.15
C ARG A 185 -15.78 -7.78 0.49
N PRO A 186 -15.78 -6.87 1.47
CA PRO A 186 -14.55 -6.20 1.90
C PRO A 186 -13.52 -7.21 2.40
N ILE A 187 -12.27 -7.07 1.96
CA ILE A 187 -11.13 -7.88 2.43
C ILE A 187 -10.08 -6.98 3.07
N PHE A 188 -9.71 -7.28 4.32
CA PHE A 188 -8.60 -6.66 5.03
C PHE A 188 -7.49 -7.70 5.23
N LYS A 189 -6.27 -7.38 4.79
CA LYS A 189 -5.12 -8.29 4.86
C LYS A 189 -3.95 -7.66 5.61
N PHE A 190 -3.42 -8.39 6.57
CA PHE A 190 -2.28 -8.02 7.40
C PHE A 190 -1.28 -9.16 7.45
N SER A 191 0.01 -8.87 7.27
CA SER A 191 1.07 -9.85 7.48
C SER A 191 2.35 -9.21 8.03
N SER A 192 3.11 -10.03 8.75
CA SER A 192 4.43 -9.71 9.29
C SER A 192 5.46 -10.67 8.69
N TYR A 193 6.72 -10.26 8.65
CA TYR A 193 7.80 -11.13 8.18
C TYR A 193 8.26 -12.08 9.29
N ASP A 194 8.48 -11.53 10.48
CA ASP A 194 8.77 -12.26 11.72
C ASP A 194 8.37 -11.38 12.94
N ALA A 195 8.74 -11.80 14.15
CA ALA A 195 8.42 -11.07 15.39
C ALA A 195 9.12 -9.72 15.54
N GLU A 196 10.30 -9.52 14.94
CA GLU A 196 11.05 -8.25 14.99
C GLU A 196 10.57 -7.29 13.89
N HIS A 197 10.09 -7.85 12.78
CA HIS A 197 9.67 -7.17 11.56
C HIS A 197 8.14 -7.26 11.38
N ALA A 198 7.45 -6.75 12.39
CA ALA A 198 6.01 -6.91 12.55
C ALA A 198 5.18 -5.78 11.93
N THR A 199 3.99 -6.14 11.44
CA THR A 199 2.86 -5.22 11.24
C THR A 199 2.08 -5.13 12.55
N LYS A 200 2.02 -3.95 13.16
CA LYS A 200 1.36 -3.76 14.44
C LYS A 200 0.65 -2.43 14.60
N ASP A 201 -0.20 -2.32 15.61
CA ASP A 201 -0.89 -1.08 15.96
C ASP A 201 -1.65 -0.48 14.76
N ILE A 202 -2.44 -1.32 14.10
CA ILE A 202 -3.28 -0.91 12.98
C ILE A 202 -4.70 -0.72 13.48
N THR A 203 -5.28 0.44 13.21
CA THR A 203 -6.67 0.74 13.57
C THR A 203 -7.47 1.00 12.30
N ILE A 204 -8.57 0.27 12.14
CA ILE A 204 -9.64 0.57 11.19
C ILE A 204 -10.80 1.10 12.03
N ARG A 205 -11.19 2.35 11.82
CA ARG A 205 -12.30 3.00 12.51
C ARG A 205 -13.31 3.54 11.50
N GLU A 206 -14.61 3.39 11.78
CA GLU A 206 -15.66 3.97 10.94
C GLU A 206 -15.56 3.51 9.48
N PHE A 207 -15.47 2.19 9.26
CA PHE A 207 -15.53 1.62 7.92
C PHE A 207 -16.98 1.42 7.51
N TYR A 208 -17.40 1.98 6.38
CA TYR A 208 -18.75 1.85 5.85
C TYR A 208 -18.75 0.96 4.60
N TYR A 209 -19.61 -0.04 4.58
CA TYR A 209 -19.85 -0.88 3.40
C TYR A 209 -21.29 -0.66 2.90
N ASN A 210 -21.43 -0.16 1.67
CA ASN A 210 -22.72 0.22 1.07
C ASN A 210 -23.58 1.11 1.97
N GLY A 211 -22.95 2.10 2.62
CA GLY A 211 -23.59 3.07 3.51
C GLY A 211 -23.89 2.57 4.92
N LYS A 212 -23.64 1.29 5.23
CA LYS A 212 -23.78 0.73 6.58
C LYS A 212 -22.42 0.73 7.29
N LEU A 213 -22.37 1.23 8.52
CA LEU A 213 -21.20 1.07 9.39
C LEU A 213 -20.95 -0.42 9.64
N LEU A 214 -19.75 -0.88 9.35
CA LEU A 214 -19.32 -2.26 9.45
C LEU A 214 -19.03 -2.60 10.92
N THR A 215 -19.64 -3.68 11.41
CA THR A 215 -19.39 -4.22 12.75
C THR A 215 -18.79 -5.62 12.68
N LYS A 216 -18.37 -6.20 13.82
CA LYS A 216 -17.77 -7.55 13.87
C LYS A 216 -18.72 -8.65 13.41
N GLU A 217 -20.02 -8.38 13.41
CA GLU A 217 -21.08 -9.28 12.97
C GLU A 217 -21.31 -9.24 11.45
N ASP A 218 -20.74 -8.25 10.74
CA ASP A 218 -20.90 -8.10 9.30
C ASP A 218 -20.01 -9.04 8.49
N ALA A 219 -20.41 -9.30 7.24
CA ALA A 219 -19.66 -10.12 6.31
C ALA A 219 -18.48 -9.34 5.71
N PHE A 220 -17.30 -9.46 6.31
CA PHE A 220 -16.00 -9.05 5.74
C PHE A 220 -14.96 -10.13 5.98
N GLU A 221 -13.93 -10.18 5.14
CA GLU A 221 -12.84 -11.14 5.27
C GLU A 221 -11.64 -10.47 5.94
N LEU A 222 -11.21 -11.03 7.07
CA LEU A 222 -10.05 -10.55 7.80
C LEU A 222 -8.97 -11.61 7.78
N LYS A 223 -7.83 -11.29 7.17
CA LYS A 223 -6.63 -12.13 7.14
C LYS A 223 -5.56 -11.47 7.98
N VAL A 224 -5.22 -12.10 9.10
CA VAL A 224 -4.15 -11.64 10.00
C VAL A 224 -3.10 -12.74 10.07
N GLY A 225 -1.91 -12.45 9.57
CA GLY A 225 -0.77 -13.36 9.59
C GLY A 225 -0.17 -13.52 10.99
N GLU A 226 0.75 -14.48 11.11
CA GLU A 226 1.56 -14.65 12.31
C GLU A 226 2.35 -13.38 12.64
N PHE A 227 2.63 -13.13 13.93
CA PHE A 227 3.34 -11.96 14.45
C PHE A 227 2.69 -10.59 14.18
N CYS A 228 1.48 -10.54 13.63
CA CYS A 228 0.71 -9.29 13.60
C CYS A 228 0.16 -8.98 15.00
N GLU A 229 0.27 -7.73 15.44
CA GLU A 229 -0.12 -7.33 16.80
C GLU A 229 -1.07 -6.13 16.79
N ASN A 230 -2.03 -6.10 17.71
CA ASN A 230 -2.91 -4.94 17.93
C ASN A 230 -3.66 -4.45 16.67
N ILE A 231 -4.15 -5.37 15.84
CA ILE A 231 -5.04 -5.05 14.72
C ILE A 231 -6.45 -4.84 15.26
N ARG A 232 -6.95 -3.60 15.20
CA ARG A 232 -8.24 -3.20 15.78
C ARG A 232 -9.20 -2.74 14.70
N ILE A 233 -10.44 -3.21 14.80
CA ILE A 233 -11.58 -2.77 13.99
C ILE A 233 -12.60 -2.22 14.98
N GLU A 234 -12.86 -0.92 14.90
CA GLU A 234 -13.62 -0.10 15.86
C GLU A 234 -14.79 0.65 15.21
#